data_AF-A0A7K6TWC4-F1
#
_entry.id   AF-A0A7K6TWC4-F1
#
_cell.length_a   1.000
_cell.length_b   1.000
_cell.length_c   1.000
_cell.angle_alpha   90.00
_cell.angle_beta   90.00
_cell.angle_gamma   90.00
#
_symmetry.space_group_name_H-M   'P 1'
#
loop_
_entity.id
_entity.type
_entity.pdbx_description
1 polymer ?
#
loop_
_entity_poly.entity_id
_entity_poly.type
_entity_poly.pdbx_seq_one_letter_code
_entity_poly.pdbx_strand_id
1 'polypeptide(L)'
;SHQEATEKEVERILGLLQTHFKNDRKYADTPISFFDLVIDPNSFARTVENIFHVSFIIRDGFARLKLDQDKLPVIEPSKDGEEKVDHHSAAARNQVVISLNHQDWK
;
A
#
# COMPACT_ATOMS: atom_id res chain seq x y z
N SER A 1 0.92 22.30 -9.31
CA SER A 1 2.18 21.60 -9.68
C SER A 1 1.92 20.10 -9.75
N HIS A 2 2.62 19.30 -10.57
CA HIS A 2 2.44 17.83 -10.61
C HIS A 2 2.69 17.17 -9.24
N GLN A 3 3.59 17.75 -8.45
CA GLN A 3 3.88 17.27 -7.09
C GLN A 3 2.66 17.35 -6.15
N GLU A 4 1.86 18.41 -6.24
CA GLU A 4 0.63 18.56 -5.44
C GLU A 4 -0.44 17.52 -5.81
N ALA A 5 -0.44 17.03 -7.06
CA ALA A 5 -1.36 15.96 -7.48
C ALA A 5 -0.95 14.62 -6.87
N THR A 6 0.36 14.32 -6.86
CA THR A 6 0.91 13.12 -6.21
C THR A 6 0.64 13.09 -4.71
N GLU A 7 0.82 14.22 -4.01
CA GLU A 7 0.55 14.31 -2.58
C GLU A 7 -0.92 14.05 -2.25
N LYS A 8 -1.85 14.64 -3.02
CA LYS A 8 -3.29 14.42 -2.86
C LYS A 8 -3.70 12.96 -3.05
N GLU A 9 -3.12 12.27 -4.02
CA GLU A 9 -3.43 10.85 -4.23
C GLU A 9 -2.91 9.95 -3.10
N VAL A 10 -1.71 10.25 -2.58
CA VAL A 10 -1.17 9.55 -1.40
C VAL A 10 -2.08 9.77 -0.19
N GLU A 11 -2.49 11.01 0.07
CA GLU A 11 -3.42 11.34 1.17
C GLU A 11 -4.78 10.65 1.01
N ARG A 12 -5.32 10.61 -0.23
CA ARG A 12 -6.58 9.95 -0.54
C ARG A 12 -6.50 8.44 -0.26
N ILE A 13 -5.46 7.76 -0.75
CA ILE A 13 -5.26 6.32 -0.52
C ILE A 13 -5.06 6.05 0.97
N LEU A 14 -4.27 6.87 1.67
CA LEU A 14 -4.07 6.73 3.11
C LEU A 14 -5.39 6.89 3.88
N GLY A 15 -6.23 7.85 3.52
CA GLY A 15 -7.56 8.05 4.12
C GLY A 15 -8.49 6.83 3.92
N LEU A 16 -8.44 6.19 2.76
CA LEU A 16 -9.18 4.95 2.49
C LEU A 16 -8.69 3.80 3.38
N LEU A 17 -7.37 3.60 3.48
CA LEU A 17 -6.78 2.55 4.33
C LEU A 17 -7.13 2.78 5.80
N GLN A 18 -7.01 4.01 6.30
CA GLN A 18 -7.37 4.36 7.67
C GLN A 18 -8.86 4.13 7.95
N THR A 19 -9.73 4.47 7.00
CA THR A 19 -11.17 4.23 7.12
C THR A 19 -11.47 2.73 7.20
N HIS A 20 -10.84 1.94 6.33
CA HIS A 20 -11.03 0.49 6.31
C HIS A 20 -10.58 -0.17 7.63
N PHE A 21 -9.38 0.15 8.12
CA PHE A 21 -8.81 -0.52 9.31
C PHE A 21 -9.31 0.03 10.65
N LYS A 22 -9.64 1.33 10.75
CA LYS A 22 -9.98 1.95 12.04
C LYS A 22 -11.48 2.13 12.26
N ASN A 23 -12.23 2.44 11.20
CA ASN A 23 -13.64 2.83 11.35
C ASN A 23 -14.58 1.63 11.24
N ASP A 24 -14.17 0.55 10.56
CA ASP A 24 -14.95 -0.67 10.45
C ASP A 24 -14.36 -1.79 11.29
N ARG A 25 -14.87 -1.96 12.52
CA ARG A 25 -14.42 -3.02 13.46
C ARG A 25 -14.48 -4.42 12.86
N LYS A 26 -15.30 -4.63 11.82
CA LYS A 26 -15.40 -5.91 11.12
C LYS A 26 -14.16 -6.21 10.27
N TYR A 27 -13.49 -5.19 9.75
CA TYR A 27 -12.36 -5.33 8.83
C TYR A 27 -11.02 -4.85 9.41
N ALA A 28 -10.98 -4.47 10.69
CA ALA A 28 -9.77 -3.98 11.34
C ALA A 28 -8.54 -4.91 11.20
N ASP A 29 -8.78 -6.23 11.15
CA ASP A 29 -7.76 -7.26 10.95
C ASP A 29 -7.84 -7.94 9.57
N THR A 30 -8.62 -7.41 8.62
CA THR A 30 -8.74 -7.99 7.27
C THR A 30 -7.71 -7.34 6.34
N PRO A 31 -6.69 -8.06 5.86
CA PRO A 31 -5.73 -7.51 4.91
C PRO A 31 -6.40 -7.18 3.57
N ILE A 32 -5.91 -6.14 2.90
CA ILE A 32 -6.39 -5.74 1.58
C ILE A 32 -5.46 -6.32 0.51
N SER A 33 -6.01 -6.94 -0.54
CA SER A 33 -5.23 -7.35 -1.71
C SER A 33 -4.48 -6.14 -2.29
N PHE A 34 -3.17 -6.26 -2.46
CA PHE A 34 -2.38 -5.19 -3.06
C PHE A 34 -2.85 -4.87 -4.48
N PHE A 35 -3.18 -5.90 -5.27
CA PHE A 35 -3.66 -5.74 -6.64
C PHE A 35 -5.02 -5.04 -6.69
N ASP A 36 -5.94 -5.37 -5.79
CA ASP A 36 -7.27 -4.74 -5.75
C ASP A 36 -7.16 -3.24 -5.43
N LEU A 37 -6.13 -2.84 -4.68
CA LEU A 37 -5.90 -1.43 -4.35
C LEU A 37 -5.27 -0.65 -5.52
N VAL A 38 -4.34 -1.25 -6.26
CA VAL A 38 -3.51 -0.51 -7.24
C VAL A 38 -3.97 -0.66 -8.69
N ILE A 39 -4.67 -1.73 -9.05
CA ILE A 39 -5.06 -2.00 -10.43
C ILE A 39 -6.21 -1.07 -10.85
N ASP A 40 -5.96 -0.26 -11.86
CA ASP A 40 -7.00 0.44 -12.61
C ASP A 40 -7.32 -0.37 -13.88
N PRO A 41 -8.56 -0.89 -14.05
CA PRO A 41 -8.91 -1.76 -15.18
C PRO A 41 -8.97 -1.01 -16.52
N ASN A 42 -8.90 0.31 -16.50
CA ASN A 42 -9.03 1.17 -17.68
C ASN A 42 -7.73 1.91 -18.02
N SER A 43 -6.68 1.82 -17.18
CA SER A 43 -5.38 2.44 -17.46
C SER A 43 -4.21 1.76 -16.75
N PHE A 44 -3.32 1.22 -17.58
CA PHE A 44 -2.02 0.73 -17.12
C PHE A 44 -1.18 1.85 -16.47
N ALA A 45 -1.19 3.06 -17.03
CA ALA A 45 -0.42 4.18 -16.47
C ALA A 45 -0.90 4.53 -15.05
N ARG A 46 -2.21 4.60 -14.83
CA ARG A 46 -2.77 4.83 -13.48
C ARG A 46 -2.46 3.68 -12.53
N THR A 47 -2.41 2.45 -13.01
CA THR A 47 -1.94 1.30 -12.21
C THR A 47 -0.51 1.50 -11.71
N VAL A 48 0.40 1.91 -12.61
CA VAL A 48 1.80 2.18 -12.23
C VAL A 48 1.90 3.36 -11.26
N GLU A 49 1.10 4.41 -11.46
CA GLU A 49 1.01 5.55 -10.52
C GLU A 49 0.51 5.12 -9.14
N ASN A 50 -0.55 4.31 -9.08
CA ASN A 50 -1.08 3.78 -7.82
C ASN A 50 -0.04 2.93 -7.07
N ILE A 51 0.70 2.07 -7.78
CA ILE A 51 1.82 1.29 -7.21
C ILE A 51 2.85 2.25 -6.59
N PHE A 52 3.19 3.33 -7.30
CA PHE A 52 4.13 4.32 -6.81
C PHE A 52 3.62 5.05 -5.55
N HIS A 53 2.35 5.45 -5.52
CA HIS A 53 1.74 6.08 -4.34
C HIS A 53 1.73 5.15 -3.12
N VAL A 54 1.31 3.89 -3.30
CA VAL A 54 1.31 2.89 -2.22
C VAL A 54 2.72 2.61 -1.72
N SER A 55 3.73 2.67 -2.59
CA SER A 55 5.14 2.51 -2.17
C SER A 55 5.58 3.57 -1.17
N PHE A 56 5.10 4.82 -1.29
CA PHE A 56 5.38 5.87 -0.31
C PHE A 56 4.69 5.60 1.03
N ILE A 57 3.44 5.16 1.00
CA ILE A 57 2.67 4.81 2.22
C ILE A 57 3.39 3.69 3.00
N ILE A 58 3.92 2.68 2.31
CA ILE A 58 4.69 1.60 2.92
C ILE A 58 6.05 2.09 3.42
N ARG A 59 6.78 2.86 2.59
CA ARG A 59 8.10 3.42 2.94
C ARG A 59 8.01 4.28 4.21
N ASP A 60 6.95 5.07 4.34
CA ASP A 60 6.74 6.01 5.43
C ASP A 60 6.10 5.34 6.66
N GLY A 61 5.88 4.02 6.62
CA GLY A 61 5.45 3.21 7.76
C GLY A 61 3.96 3.28 8.08
N PHE A 62 3.14 3.87 7.21
CA PHE A 62 1.69 3.98 7.42
C PHE A 62 0.95 2.67 7.15
N ALA A 63 1.51 1.81 6.31
CA ALA A 63 1.01 0.47 6.03
C ALA A 63 2.17 -0.50 5.84
N ARG A 64 1.90 -1.81 5.91
CA ARG A 64 2.89 -2.86 5.67
C ARG A 64 2.43 -3.78 4.55
N LEU A 65 3.39 -4.24 3.76
CA LEU A 65 3.18 -5.24 2.72
C LEU A 65 3.66 -6.60 3.23
N LYS A 66 2.83 -7.63 3.05
CA LYS A 66 3.15 -9.02 3.39
C LYS A 66 2.65 -9.95 2.30
N LEU A 67 3.09 -11.20 2.35
CA LEU A 67 2.51 -12.26 1.54
C LEU A 67 1.52 -13.05 2.38
N ASP A 68 0.34 -13.34 1.84
CA ASP A 68 -0.66 -14.19 2.46
C ASP A 68 -0.30 -15.68 2.33
N GLN A 69 -1.27 -16.55 2.62
CA GLN A 69 -1.11 -18.01 2.56
C GLN A 69 -0.82 -18.51 1.13
N ASP A 70 -1.38 -17.83 0.14
CA ASP A 70 -1.23 -18.13 -1.29
C ASP A 70 -0.01 -17.43 -1.91
N LYS A 71 0.81 -16.78 -1.08
CA LYS A 71 1.98 -15.99 -1.48
C LYS A 71 1.63 -14.76 -2.32
N LEU A 72 0.41 -14.23 -2.18
CA LEU A 72 -0.03 -13.00 -2.83
C LEU A 72 0.21 -11.78 -1.91
N PRO A 73 0.60 -10.63 -2.49
CA PRO A 73 0.85 -9.42 -1.72
C PRO A 73 -0.44 -8.83 -1.15
N VAL A 74 -0.44 -8.60 0.17
CA VAL A 74 -1.53 -7.97 0.92
C VAL A 74 -1.02 -6.82 1.79
N ILE A 75 -1.87 -5.82 1.98
CA ILE A 75 -1.63 -4.62 2.76
C ILE A 75 -2.30 -4.75 4.12
N GLU A 76 -1.53 -4.52 5.18
CA GLU A 76 -1.98 -4.54 6.56
C GLU A 76 -1.72 -3.19 7.24
N PRO A 77 -2.48 -2.84 8.28
CA PRO A 77 -2.18 -1.66 9.08
C PRO A 77 -0.81 -1.81 9.75
N SER A 78 -0.07 -0.71 9.81
CA SER A 78 1.09 -0.64 10.68
C SER A 78 0.60 -0.63 12.13
N LYS A 79 1.07 -1.59 12.94
CA LYS A 79 0.72 -1.71 14.36
C LYS A 79 1.53 -0.74 15.23
N ASP A 80 2.47 -0.02 14.62
CA ASP A 80 3.50 0.74 15.31
C ASP A 80 3.07 2.20 15.47
N GLY A 81 1.93 2.39 16.14
CA GLY A 81 1.37 3.70 16.44
C GLY A 81 2.17 4.54 17.45
N GLU A 82 3.30 4.06 17.97
CA GLU A 82 4.03 4.74 19.05
C GLU A 82 5.56 4.80 18.89
N GLU A 83 6.18 4.05 17.99
CA GLU A 83 7.63 4.14 17.79
C GLU A 83 7.95 4.98 16.56
N LYS A 84 8.20 6.27 16.83
CA LYS A 84 8.92 7.15 15.92
C LYS A 84 10.18 6.44 15.44
N VAL A 85 10.15 6.03 14.18
CA VAL A 85 11.27 5.73 13.28
C VAL A 85 12.64 5.67 13.95
N ASP A 86 12.97 4.54 14.54
CA ASP A 86 14.36 4.20 14.79
C ASP A 86 14.95 3.79 13.44
N HIS A 87 15.56 4.76 12.74
CA HIS A 87 16.19 4.62 11.42
C HIS A 87 17.35 3.61 11.37
N HIS A 88 17.54 2.79 12.41
CA HIS A 88 18.75 2.00 12.63
C HIS A 88 18.57 0.51 12.91
N SER A 89 17.35 -0.02 12.97
CA SER A 89 17.19 -1.48 12.92
C SER A 89 16.76 -1.91 11.53
N ALA A 90 17.67 -2.60 10.83
CA ALA A 90 17.37 -3.38 9.63
C ALA A 90 16.46 -4.59 9.93
N ALA A 91 15.56 -4.46 10.91
CA ALA A 91 14.64 -5.48 11.34
C ALA A 91 13.53 -5.60 10.29
N ALA A 92 13.72 -6.56 9.38
CA ALA A 92 12.73 -7.08 8.44
C ALA A 92 11.96 -6.00 7.66
N ARG A 93 12.70 -5.20 6.89
CA ARG A 93 12.09 -4.40 5.83
C ARG A 93 11.55 -5.38 4.78
N ASN A 94 10.27 -5.75 4.90
CA ASN A 94 9.60 -6.67 3.97
C ASN A 94 9.55 -6.02 2.58
N GLN A 95 10.57 -6.29 1.77
CA GLN A 95 10.63 -5.89 0.37
C GLN A 95 9.98 -6.97 -0.48
N VAL A 96 9.01 -6.56 -1.29
CA VAL A 96 8.39 -7.42 -2.30
C VAL A 96 8.75 -6.83 -3.66
N VAL A 97 9.27 -7.68 -4.56
CA VAL A 97 9.50 -7.32 -5.95
C VAL A 97 8.35 -7.88 -6.77
N ILE A 98 7.66 -7.01 -7.51
CA ILE A 98 6.52 -7.37 -8.35
C ILE A 98 6.90 -7.07 -9.79
N SER A 99 6.71 -8.03 -10.69
CA SER A 99 6.79 -7.82 -12.13
C SER A 99 5.38 -7.69 -12.68
N LEU A 100 5.13 -6.60 -13.40
CA LEU A 100 3.85 -6.35 -14.07
C LEU A 100 4.13 -5.74 -15.43
N ASN A 101 3.70 -6.43 -16.48
CA ASN A 101 3.72 -5.89 -17.84
C ASN A 101 2.29 -5.57 -18.31
N HIS A 102 2.16 -4.91 -19.47
CA HIS A 102 0.85 -4.52 -20.00
C HIS A 102 -0.03 -5.71 -20.44
N GLN A 103 0.55 -6.88 -20.73
CA GLN A 103 -0.20 -8.11 -20.98
C GLN A 103 -0.74 -8.69 -19.67
N ASP A 104 0.07 -8.74 -18.60
CA ASP A 104 -0.33 -9.23 -17.28
C ASP A 104 -1.42 -8.36 -16.64
N TRP A 105 -1.40 -7.06 -16.94
CA TRP A 105 -2.41 -6.09 -16.46
C TRP A 105 -3.79 -6.25 -17.13
N LYS A 106 -3.84 -6.79 -18.35
CA LYS A 106 -5.08 -6.96 -19.13
C LYS A 106 -5.82 -8.24 -18.76
#